data_AF-A0A8J7W5L5-F1
#
_entry.id   AF-A0A8J7W5L5-F1
#
_cell.length_a   1.000
_cell.length_b   1.000
_cell.length_c   1.000
_cell.angle_alpha   90.00
_cell.angle_beta   90.00
_cell.angle_gamma   90.00
#
_symmetry.space_group_name_H-M   'P 1'
#
loop_
_entity.id
_entity.type
_entity.pdbx_description
1 polymer ?
#
loop_
_entity_poly.entity_id
_entity_poly.type
_entity_poly.pdbx_seq_one_letter_code
_entity_poly.pdbx_strand_id
1 'polypeptide(L)'
;MTYYGVDGDYLKFRCPHVTGHCDCPFGSNWCSNSNYGLTTKINWKQNPRHYGYPYRGSKNWQKLYNSRTSVERMFFRMKDYLNLDNIRSKGILKAKEYALLNCIALVAGTIAVN
;
A
#
# COMPACT_ATOMS: atom_id res chain seq x y z
N MET A 1 -3.52 -15.03 -14.03
CA MET A 1 -2.18 -15.21 -13.40
C MET A 1 -2.30 -14.91 -11.92
N THR A 2 -1.73 -15.73 -11.04
CA THR A 2 -1.82 -15.58 -9.57
C THR A 2 -0.52 -14.97 -9.04
N TYR A 3 -0.60 -13.91 -8.24
CA TYR A 3 0.56 -13.34 -7.57
C TYR A 3 1.15 -14.33 -6.55
N TYR A 4 2.47 -14.55 -6.60
CA TYR A 4 3.16 -15.58 -5.81
C TYR A 4 4.39 -15.03 -5.06
N GLY A 5 4.51 -13.71 -4.94
CA GLY A 5 5.56 -13.05 -4.17
C GLY A 5 6.43 -12.10 -5.00
N VAL A 6 7.53 -11.67 -4.39
CA VAL A 6 8.49 -10.73 -4.97
C VAL A 6 9.87 -11.37 -4.97
N ASP A 7 10.63 -11.12 -6.03
CA ASP A 7 12.01 -11.54 -6.21
C ASP A 7 12.84 -10.32 -6.62
N GLY A 8 13.47 -9.68 -5.64
CA GLY A 8 14.13 -8.39 -5.82
C GLY A 8 13.17 -7.34 -6.42
N ASP A 9 13.49 -6.87 -7.62
CA ASP A 9 12.71 -5.86 -8.34
C ASP A 9 11.58 -6.45 -9.20
N TYR A 10 11.29 -7.75 -9.06
CA TYR A 10 10.31 -8.46 -9.88
C TYR A 10 9.12 -8.94 -9.06
N LEU A 11 7.91 -8.67 -9.52
CA LEU A 11 6.70 -9.35 -9.07
C LEU A 11 6.61 -10.71 -9.75
N LYS A 12 6.47 -11.77 -8.96
CA LYS A 12 6.33 -13.14 -9.47
C LYS A 12 4.85 -13.50 -9.60
N PHE A 13 4.48 -13.96 -10.78
CA PHE A 13 3.16 -14.49 -11.09
C PHE A 13 3.26 -15.95 -11.55
N ARG A 14 2.25 -16.75 -11.20
CA ARG A 14 2.16 -18.17 -11.55
C ARG A 14 0.85 -18.49 -12.25
N CYS A 15 0.85 -19.59 -12.99
CA CYS A 15 -0.34 -20.18 -13.59
C CYS A 15 -1.44 -20.41 -12.52
N PRO A 16 -2.64 -19.82 -12.68
CA PRO A 16 -3.74 -20.00 -11.72
C PRO A 16 -4.22 -21.44 -11.57
N HIS A 17 -4.03 -22.27 -12.60
CA HIS A 17 -4.42 -23.67 -12.57
C HIS A 17 -3.54 -24.49 -11.61
N VAL A 18 -2.22 -24.31 -11.70
CA VAL A 18 -1.28 -24.99 -10.79
C VAL A 18 -1.41 -24.49 -9.35
N THR A 19 -1.85 -23.25 -9.15
CA THR A 19 -2.10 -22.67 -7.82
C THR A 19 -3.52 -22.94 -7.30
N GLY A 20 -4.36 -23.69 -8.03
CA GLY A 20 -5.69 -24.11 -7.58
C GLY A 20 -6.75 -23.01 -7.59
N HIS A 21 -6.56 -21.95 -8.37
CA HIS A 21 -7.52 -20.84 -8.52
C HIS A 21 -8.41 -20.96 -9.78
N CYS A 22 -8.10 -21.87 -10.71
CA CYS A 22 -8.98 -22.16 -11.85
C CYS A 22 -8.72 -23.56 -12.43
N ASP A 23 -9.68 -24.13 -13.14
CA ASP A 23 -9.48 -25.37 -13.90
C ASP A 23 -9.34 -25.06 -15.38
N CYS A 24 -8.12 -25.20 -15.91
CA CYS A 24 -7.83 -24.99 -17.32
C CYS A 24 -8.22 -26.26 -18.11
N PRO A 25 -8.96 -26.17 -19.23
CA PRO A 25 -9.36 -27.34 -20.02
C PRO A 25 -8.18 -28.21 -20.49
N PHE A 26 -7.02 -27.59 -20.74
CA PHE A 26 -5.79 -28.26 -21.19
C PHE A 26 -4.74 -28.39 -20.07
N GLY A 27 -5.14 -28.17 -18.82
CA GLY A 27 -4.26 -28.15 -17.67
C GLY A 27 -3.13 -27.12 -17.77
N SER A 28 -2.01 -27.39 -17.11
CA SER A 28 -0.81 -26.55 -17.17
C SER A 28 0.11 -26.86 -18.35
N ASN A 29 0.00 -28.06 -18.95
CA ASN A 29 0.89 -28.54 -20.01
C ASN A 29 0.85 -27.66 -21.26
N TRP A 30 -0.29 -27.02 -21.54
CA TRP A 30 -0.41 -26.07 -22.65
C TRP A 30 0.50 -24.85 -22.49
N CYS A 31 0.67 -24.36 -21.26
CA CYS A 31 1.42 -23.12 -20.99
C CYS A 31 2.87 -23.38 -20.58
N SER A 32 3.18 -24.55 -20.04
CA SER A 32 4.53 -24.93 -19.59
C SER A 32 4.65 -26.44 -19.38
N ASN A 33 5.79 -27.00 -19.74
CA ASN A 33 6.12 -28.41 -19.47
C ASN A 33 6.50 -28.69 -18.01
N SER A 34 6.64 -27.64 -17.17
CA SER A 34 6.98 -27.80 -15.75
C SER A 34 5.73 -28.08 -14.91
N ASN A 35 5.84 -28.98 -13.93
CA ASN A 35 4.82 -29.19 -12.89
C ASN A 35 4.56 -27.91 -12.05
N TYR A 36 5.51 -26.97 -12.05
CA TYR A 36 5.38 -25.68 -11.39
C TYR A 36 4.51 -24.69 -12.19
N GLY A 37 4.19 -25.02 -13.44
CA GLY A 37 3.43 -24.19 -14.37
C GLY A 37 4.18 -22.94 -14.85
N LEU A 38 3.53 -22.19 -15.75
CA LEU A 38 4.08 -20.94 -16.26
C LEU A 38 4.33 -19.95 -15.11
N THR A 39 5.55 -19.42 -15.07
CA THR A 39 5.96 -18.38 -14.12
C THR A 39 6.40 -17.15 -14.89
N THR A 40 5.78 -16.00 -14.61
CA THR A 40 6.11 -14.72 -15.22
C THR A 40 6.64 -13.79 -14.15
N LYS A 41 7.81 -13.20 -14.40
CA LYS A 41 8.41 -12.17 -13.53
C LYS A 41 8.25 -10.82 -14.24
N ILE A 42 7.66 -9.86 -13.54
CA ILE A 42 7.42 -8.52 -14.10
C ILE A 42 8.19 -7.51 -13.26
N ASN A 43 9.08 -6.75 -13.90
CA ASN A 43 9.82 -5.70 -13.23
C ASN A 43 8.87 -4.53 -12.92
N TRP A 44 8.59 -4.29 -11.64
CA TRP A 44 7.66 -3.24 -11.22
C TRP A 44 8.26 -1.83 -11.34
N LYS A 45 9.59 -1.70 -11.46
CA LYS A 45 10.27 -0.41 -11.66
C LYS A 45 10.18 0.10 -13.10
N GLN A 46 10.06 -0.80 -14.09
CA GLN A 46 9.98 -0.39 -15.49
C GLN A 46 8.71 0.41 -15.80
N ASN A 47 7.56 -0.02 -15.28
CA ASN A 47 6.33 0.73 -15.38
C ASN A 47 5.45 0.54 -14.15
N PRO A 48 5.64 1.36 -13.11
CA PRO A 48 4.90 1.27 -11.85
C PRO A 48 3.38 1.52 -12.00
N ARG A 49 2.94 2.15 -13.10
CA ARG A 49 1.50 2.39 -13.34
C ARG A 49 0.76 1.11 -13.68
N HIS A 50 1.40 0.19 -14.41
CA HIS A 50 0.81 -1.11 -14.72
C HIS A 50 0.94 -2.09 -13.55
N TYR A 51 2.12 -2.12 -12.93
CA TYR A 51 2.42 -3.05 -11.84
C TYR A 51 3.00 -2.29 -10.65
N GLY A 52 2.12 -1.93 -9.72
CA GLY A 52 2.51 -1.28 -8.47
C GLY A 52 3.10 -2.27 -7.47
N TYR A 53 4.09 -1.81 -6.70
CA TYR A 53 4.60 -2.51 -5.52
C TYR A 53 4.18 -1.78 -4.24
N PRO A 54 3.65 -2.49 -3.21
CA PRO A 54 3.30 -3.90 -3.22
C PRO A 54 2.09 -4.19 -4.13
N TYR A 55 2.03 -5.41 -4.67
CA TYR A 55 0.98 -5.80 -5.62
C TYR A 55 -0.41 -5.62 -5.03
N ARG A 56 -1.29 -4.90 -5.74
CA ARG A 56 -2.67 -4.63 -5.32
C ARG A 56 -3.43 -5.94 -5.10
N GLY A 57 -4.12 -6.05 -3.97
CA GLY A 57 -4.84 -7.27 -3.58
C GLY A 57 -3.96 -8.34 -2.89
N SER A 58 -2.64 -8.12 -2.79
CA SER A 58 -1.80 -8.93 -1.90
C SER A 58 -2.11 -8.64 -0.42
N LYS A 59 -1.83 -9.61 0.47
CA LYS A 59 -2.01 -9.43 1.92
C LYS A 59 -1.22 -8.21 2.46
N ASN A 60 0.01 -8.01 1.97
CA ASN A 60 0.84 -6.86 2.38
C ASN A 60 0.23 -5.53 1.90
N TRP A 61 -0.29 -5.49 0.67
CA TRP A 61 -0.99 -4.32 0.18
C TRP A 61 -2.24 -4.04 1.02
N GLN A 62 -3.04 -5.06 1.34
CA GLN A 62 -4.24 -4.89 2.18
C GLN A 62 -3.88 -4.40 3.59
N LYS A 63 -2.79 -4.92 4.18
CA LYS A 63 -2.30 -4.47 5.49
C LYS A 63 -1.96 -2.98 5.47
N LEU A 64 -1.22 -2.51 4.47
CA LEU A 64 -0.89 -1.09 4.32
C LEU A 64 -2.14 -0.24 4.02
N TYR A 65 -3.05 -0.75 3.18
CA TYR A 65 -4.28 -0.06 2.84
C TYR A 65 -5.20 0.12 4.06
N ASN A 66 -5.28 -0.88 4.94
CA ASN A 66 -6.04 -0.81 6.18
C ASN A 66 -5.50 0.27 7.14
N SER A 67 -4.21 0.60 7.06
CA SER A 67 -3.64 1.72 7.83
C SER A 67 -4.10 3.09 7.34
N ARG A 68 -4.74 3.22 6.17
CA ARG A 68 -5.17 4.54 5.64
C ARG A 68 -6.11 5.29 6.59
N THR A 69 -6.99 4.57 7.28
CA THR A 69 -7.94 5.17 8.23
C THR A 69 -7.24 5.87 9.40
N SER A 70 -6.00 5.47 9.77
CA SER A 70 -5.25 6.17 10.81
C SER A 70 -4.94 7.62 10.43
N VAL A 71 -4.65 7.86 9.14
CA VAL A 71 -4.38 9.19 8.59
C VAL A 71 -5.64 10.05 8.62
N GLU A 72 -6.80 9.49 8.24
CA GLU A 72 -8.09 10.20 8.30
C GLU A 72 -8.43 10.60 9.75
N ARG A 73 -8.24 9.69 10.72
CA ARG A 73 -8.43 9.98 12.15
C ARG A 73 -7.46 11.03 12.68
N MET A 74 -6.20 10.98 12.25
CA MET A 74 -5.19 11.99 12.59
C MET A 74 -5.62 13.38 12.08
N PHE A 75 -6.06 13.49 10.83
CA PHE A 75 -6.52 14.76 10.27
C PHE A 75 -7.74 15.30 11.00
N PHE A 76 -8.73 14.44 11.29
CA PHE A 76 -9.88 14.82 12.12
C PHE A 76 -9.41 15.40 13.46
N ARG A 77 -8.48 14.72 14.15
CA ARG A 77 -7.99 15.19 15.44
C ARG A 77 -7.27 16.54 15.36
N MET A 78 -6.47 16.75 14.31
CA MET A 78 -5.78 18.02 14.12
C MET A 78 -6.75 19.18 13.83
N LYS A 79 -7.78 18.93 13.02
CA LYS A 79 -8.78 19.94 12.65
C LYS A 79 -9.66 20.33 13.83
N ASP A 80 -10.20 19.33 14.52
CA ASP A 80 -11.23 19.52 15.55
C ASP A 80 -10.64 19.83 16.94
N TYR A 81 -9.57 19.14 17.35
CA TYR A 81 -9.00 19.31 18.70
C TYR A 81 -7.78 20.23 18.74
N LEU A 82 -7.01 20.32 17.64
CA LEU A 82 -5.83 21.19 17.54
C LEU A 82 -6.06 22.40 16.65
N ASN A 83 -7.33 22.67 16.32
CA ASN A 83 -7.81 23.90 15.69
C ASN A 83 -7.10 24.23 14.36
N LEU A 84 -6.63 23.21 13.63
CA LEU A 84 -5.89 23.38 12.37
C LEU A 84 -6.72 24.06 11.26
N ASP A 85 -8.05 23.94 11.29
CA ASP A 85 -8.96 24.57 10.32
C ASP A 85 -9.34 26.02 10.68
N ASN A 86 -8.92 26.53 11.86
CA ASN A 86 -9.29 27.86 12.35
C ASN A 86 -8.04 28.66 12.73
N ILE A 87 -7.10 28.74 11.79
CA ILE A 87 -5.89 29.53 11.91
C ILE A 87 -6.23 31.01 11.72
N ARG A 88 -5.98 31.82 12.75
CA ARG A 88 -6.23 33.27 12.72
C ARG A 88 -5.05 34.08 12.17
N SER A 89 -3.88 33.47 12.06
CA SER A 89 -2.69 34.12 11.51
C SER A 89 -2.69 34.07 9.98
N LYS A 90 -2.43 35.22 9.34
CA LYS A 90 -2.31 35.30 7.88
C LYS A 90 -0.91 34.88 7.42
N GLY A 91 -0.83 34.12 6.34
CA GLY A 91 0.41 33.75 5.64
C GLY A 91 0.74 32.26 5.67
N ILE A 92 1.18 31.72 4.53
CA ILE A 92 1.45 30.28 4.36
C ILE A 92 2.58 29.75 5.26
N LEU A 93 3.57 30.59 5.56
CA LEU A 93 4.67 30.23 6.47
C LEU A 93 4.15 30.00 7.89
N LYS A 94 3.31 30.91 8.41
CA LYS A 94 2.70 30.79 9.74
C LYS A 94 1.72 29.61 9.82
N ALA A 95 0.95 29.38 8.75
CA ALA A 95 0.07 28.21 8.67
C ALA A 95 0.87 26.89 8.69
N LYS A 96 2.01 26.85 7.99
CA LYS A 96 2.92 25.69 8.02
C LYS A 96 3.51 25.47 9.40
N GLU A 97 3.97 26.52 10.07
CA GLU A 97 4.49 26.43 11.45
C GLU A 97 3.43 25.91 12.41
N TYR A 98 2.20 26.41 12.32
CA TYR A 98 1.08 25.96 13.14
C TYR A 98 0.75 24.47 12.91
N ALA A 99 0.70 24.04 11.64
CA ALA A 99 0.53 22.63 11.29
C ALA A 99 1.64 21.74 11.87
N LEU A 100 2.89 22.22 11.83
CA LEU A 100 4.04 21.48 12.33
C LEU A 100 4.01 21.35 13.86
N LEU A 101 3.65 22.42 14.58
CA LEU A 101 3.43 22.38 16.03
C LEU A 101 2.32 21.39 16.41
N ASN A 102 1.21 21.37 15.66
CA ASN A 102 0.13 20.41 15.88
C ASN A 102 0.58 18.96 15.66
N CYS A 103 1.38 18.69 14.64
CA CYS A 103 1.98 17.37 14.43
C CYS A 103 2.88 16.95 15.61
N ILE A 104 3.73 17.86 16.12
CA ILE A 104 4.59 17.58 17.27
C ILE A 104 3.74 17.29 18.52
N ALA A 105 2.73 18.10 18.79
CA ALA A 105 1.83 17.90 19.93
C ALA A 105 1.08 16.57 19.86
N LEU A 106 0.62 16.18 18.67
CA LEU A 106 -0.03 14.88 18.45
C LEU A 106 0.94 13.72 18.77
N VAL A 107 2.16 13.77 18.23
CA VAL A 107 3.16 12.72 18.43
C VAL A 107 3.57 12.66 19.90
N ALA A 108 3.87 13.79 20.53
CA ALA A 108 4.20 13.86 21.95
C ALA A 108 3.06 13.30 22.83
N GLY A 109 1.81 13.64 22.52
CA GLY A 109 0.63 13.12 23.20
C GLY A 109 0.48 11.60 23.04
N THR A 110 0.75 11.06 21.84
CA THR A 110 0.74 9.60 21.64
C THR A 110 1.86 8.88 22.37
N ILE A 111 3.03 9.50 22.53
CA ILE A 111 4.15 8.92 23.29
C ILE A 111 3.85 8.97 24.80
N ALA A 112 3.20 10.03 25.30
CA ALA A 112 2.91 10.17 26.72
C ALA A 112 1.81 9.22 27.24
N VAL A 113 0.92 8.77 26.35
CA VAL A 113 -0.21 7.89 26.71
C VAL A 113 0.12 6.39 26.54
N ASN A 114 1.14 6.07 25.74
CA ASN A 114 1.62 4.70 25.53
C ASN A 114 2.78 4.36 26.46
#